data_AF-A0A832HF92-F1
#
_entry.id   AF-A0A832HF92-F1
#
_cell.length_a   1.000
_cell.length_b   1.000
_cell.length_c   1.000
_cell.angle_alpha   90.00
_cell.angle_beta   90.00
_cell.angle_gamma   90.00
#
_symmetry.space_group_name_H-M   'P 1'
#
loop_
_entity.id
_entity.type
_entity.pdbx_description
1 polymer ?
#
loop_
_entity_poly.entity_id
_entity_poly.type
_entity_poly.pdbx_seq_one_letter_code
_entity_poly.pdbx_strand_id
1 'polypeptide(L)'
;MATNWKLIREVLNGTIDACEAVEKLRPDIMAGEYEARSSYQDDVCVGDFLNRFWQYPEGAARDIIRVRSQLGADQKHLPEIARALVNAAVACAEAIGLPEEATAKQLPEFEAHCGSGGHSVQSLLTGIPKIQKGWMLTGITKALAEHRKPTPPA
;
A
#
# COMPACT_ATOMS: atom_id res chain seq x y z
N MET A 1 3.36 5.15 -22.53
CA MET A 1 3.47 3.78 -21.99
C MET A 1 2.29 3.53 -21.06
N ALA A 2 1.72 2.33 -21.08
CA ALA A 2 0.66 1.94 -20.15
C ALA A 2 1.26 1.13 -19.00
N THR A 3 0.86 1.46 -17.77
CA THR A 3 1.23 0.68 -16.57
C THR A 3 0.61 -0.71 -16.63
N ASN A 4 1.39 -1.76 -16.33
CA ASN A 4 0.85 -3.12 -16.17
C ASN A 4 0.15 -3.26 -14.81
N TRP A 5 -1.10 -2.78 -14.74
CA TRP A 5 -1.90 -2.82 -13.52
C TRP A 5 -2.26 -4.22 -13.05
N LYS A 6 -2.29 -5.21 -13.96
CA LYS A 6 -2.54 -6.62 -13.61
C LYS A 6 -1.41 -7.15 -12.73
N LEU A 7 -0.16 -6.98 -13.16
CA LEU A 7 1.02 -7.38 -12.40
C LEU A 7 1.07 -6.69 -11.02
N ILE A 8 0.82 -5.38 -10.96
CA ILE A 8 0.83 -4.64 -9.69
C ILE A 8 -0.22 -5.19 -8.71
N ARG A 9 -1.42 -5.49 -9.20
CA ARG A 9 -2.48 -6.08 -8.36
C ARG A 9 -2.11 -7.48 -7.88
N GLU A 10 -1.56 -8.32 -8.75
CA GLU A 10 -1.10 -9.67 -8.41
C GLU A 10 -0.05 -9.63 -7.31
N VAL A 11 0.96 -8.76 -7.43
CA VAL A 11 2.01 -8.61 -6.41
C VAL A 11 1.43 -8.11 -5.09
N LEU A 12 0.61 -7.05 -5.09
CA LEU A 12 0.06 -6.50 -3.86
C LEU A 12 -0.87 -7.49 -3.15
N ASN A 13 -1.74 -8.19 -3.89
CA ASN A 13 -2.62 -9.20 -3.31
C ASN A 13 -1.81 -10.36 -2.75
N GLY A 14 -0.80 -10.86 -3.48
CA GLY A 14 0.07 -11.94 -2.98
C GLY A 14 0.86 -11.54 -1.73
N THR A 15 1.30 -10.29 -1.63
CA THR A 15 1.92 -9.76 -0.40
C THR A 15 0.93 -9.70 0.75
N ILE A 16 -0.33 -9.28 0.51
CA ILE A 16 -1.39 -9.29 1.53
C ILE A 16 -1.65 -10.72 2.01
N ASP A 17 -1.83 -11.68 1.09
CA ASP A 17 -2.05 -13.10 1.42
C ASP A 17 -0.89 -13.64 2.28
N ALA A 18 0.35 -13.25 1.98
CA ALA A 18 1.52 -13.63 2.75
C ALA A 18 1.52 -12.99 4.16
N CYS A 19 1.15 -11.71 4.29
CA CYS A 19 1.00 -11.06 5.59
C CYS A 19 -0.07 -11.77 6.44
N GLU A 20 -1.23 -12.07 5.87
CA GLU A 20 -2.29 -12.82 6.55
C GLU A 20 -1.83 -14.22 6.97
N ALA A 21 -1.04 -14.90 6.14
CA ALA A 21 -0.47 -16.20 6.46
C ALA A 21 0.51 -16.11 7.64
N VAL A 22 1.39 -15.11 7.66
CA VAL A 22 2.31 -14.87 8.78
C VAL A 22 1.55 -14.52 10.06
N GLU A 23 0.53 -13.67 9.99
CA GLU A 23 -0.29 -13.30 11.15
C GLU A 23 -1.00 -14.52 11.76
N LYS A 24 -1.45 -15.48 10.93
CA LYS A 24 -2.05 -16.74 11.40
C LYS A 24 -1.08 -17.62 12.18
N LEU A 25 0.22 -17.52 11.95
CA LEU A 25 1.23 -18.29 12.68
C LEU A 25 1.39 -17.83 14.12
N ARG A 26 1.07 -16.56 14.42
CA ARG A 26 1.13 -15.94 15.77
C ARG A 26 2.39 -16.31 16.58
N PRO A 27 3.61 -16.07 16.07
CA PRO A 27 4.82 -16.37 16.83
C PRO A 27 4.84 -15.58 18.14
N ASP A 28 4.99 -16.28 19.27
CA ASP A 28 5.14 -15.66 20.59
C ASP A 28 6.59 -15.22 20.78
N ILE A 29 6.84 -13.97 20.38
CA ILE A 29 8.15 -13.32 20.49
C ILE A 29 8.62 -13.28 21.96
N MET A 30 7.70 -13.22 22.93
CA MET A 30 8.03 -13.14 24.35
C MET A 30 8.31 -14.51 24.98
N ALA A 31 7.84 -15.59 24.37
CA ALA A 31 8.13 -16.96 24.78
C ALA A 31 9.43 -17.52 24.17
N GLY A 32 10.21 -16.70 23.46
CA GLY A 32 11.47 -17.12 22.82
C GLY A 32 11.26 -17.86 21.49
N GLU A 33 10.07 -17.80 20.88
CA GLU A 33 9.83 -18.41 19.58
C GLU A 33 10.54 -17.64 18.45
N TYR A 34 10.90 -16.39 18.68
CA TYR A 34 11.67 -15.58 17.74
C TYR A 34 13.07 -16.18 17.47
N GLU A 35 13.66 -16.81 18.48
CA GLU A 35 14.96 -17.49 18.39
C GLU A 35 14.85 -18.96 17.95
N ALA A 36 13.63 -19.49 17.78
CA ALA A 36 13.43 -20.87 17.36
C ALA A 36 14.10 -21.14 16.01
N ARG A 37 15.01 -22.12 15.99
CA ARG A 37 15.82 -22.45 14.81
C ARG A 37 15.04 -23.30 13.82
N SER A 38 15.22 -22.99 12.55
CA SER A 38 14.62 -23.73 11.46
C SER A 38 15.41 -25.00 11.16
N SER A 39 14.70 -26.09 10.84
CA SER A 39 15.27 -27.29 10.23
C SER A 39 15.28 -27.22 8.69
N TYR A 40 14.65 -26.20 8.11
CA TYR A 40 14.58 -25.99 6.66
C TYR A 40 15.83 -25.30 6.11
N GLN A 41 16.40 -24.37 6.87
CA GLN A 41 17.66 -23.70 6.52
C GLN A 41 18.56 -23.67 7.76
N ASP A 42 19.74 -24.27 7.63
CA ASP A 42 20.73 -24.28 8.70
C ASP A 42 21.11 -22.85 9.11
N ASP A 43 21.22 -22.64 10.43
CA ASP A 43 21.64 -21.39 11.05
C ASP A 43 20.69 -20.18 10.85
N VAL A 44 19.40 -20.43 10.68
CA VAL A 44 18.37 -19.38 10.57
C VAL A 44 17.29 -19.59 11.65
N CYS A 45 16.88 -18.52 12.33
CA CYS A 45 15.75 -18.54 13.26
C CYS A 45 14.48 -17.92 12.68
N VAL A 46 13.35 -18.05 13.38
CA VAL A 46 12.08 -17.38 13.03
C VAL A 46 12.28 -15.88 12.81
N GLY A 47 13.04 -15.22 13.70
CA GLY A 47 13.34 -13.80 13.61
C GLY A 47 14.04 -13.40 12.32
N ASP A 48 14.97 -14.22 11.82
CA ASP A 48 15.63 -13.98 10.53
C ASP A 48 14.64 -14.06 9.36
N PHE A 49 13.69 -14.99 9.39
CA PHE A 49 12.64 -15.06 8.37
C PHE A 49 11.72 -13.85 8.43
N LEU A 50 11.31 -13.43 9.62
CA LEU A 50 10.49 -12.22 9.81
C LEU A 50 11.23 -10.95 9.35
N ASN A 51 12.53 -10.86 9.62
CA ASN A 51 13.36 -9.75 9.14
C ASN A 51 13.43 -9.73 7.60
N ARG A 52 13.68 -10.89 6.99
CA ARG A 52 13.71 -11.02 5.53
C ARG A 52 12.36 -10.73 4.89
N PHE A 53 11.25 -11.04 5.57
CA PHE A 53 9.89 -10.84 5.07
C PHE A 53 9.64 -9.38 4.64
N TRP A 54 10.07 -8.42 5.46
CA TRP A 54 9.94 -7.00 5.13
C TRP A 54 11.14 -6.43 4.35
N GLN A 55 12.35 -6.97 4.55
CA GLN A 55 13.55 -6.49 3.84
C GLN A 55 13.57 -6.88 2.36
N TYR A 56 13.00 -8.03 1.99
CA TYR A 56 13.05 -8.50 0.61
C TYR A 56 12.35 -7.55 -0.38
N PRO A 57 11.11 -7.08 -0.14
CA PRO A 57 10.47 -6.06 -0.99
C PRO A 57 11.30 -4.77 -1.13
N GLU A 58 12.00 -4.36 -0.06
CA GLU A 58 12.86 -3.18 -0.05
C GLU A 58 14.10 -3.38 -0.96
N GLY A 59 14.73 -4.55 -0.88
CA GLY A 59 15.81 -4.95 -1.77
C GLY A 59 15.34 -5.02 -3.23
N ALA A 60 14.21 -5.68 -3.49
CA ALA A 60 13.62 -5.78 -4.82
C ALA A 60 13.30 -4.40 -5.43
N ALA A 61 12.82 -3.44 -4.63
CA ALA A 61 12.59 -2.08 -5.08
C ALA A 61 13.88 -1.39 -5.57
N ARG A 62 15.00 -1.59 -4.87
CA ARG A 62 16.32 -1.07 -5.30
C ARG A 62 16.78 -1.70 -6.61
N ASP A 63 16.62 -3.02 -6.75
CA ASP A 63 17.00 -3.70 -7.99
C ASP A 63 16.11 -3.29 -9.17
N ILE A 64 14.81 -3.07 -8.95
CA ILE A 64 13.91 -2.51 -9.97
C ILE A 64 14.42 -1.13 -10.44
N ILE A 65 14.86 -0.24 -9.53
CA ILE A 65 15.43 1.06 -9.91
C ILE A 65 16.67 0.88 -10.79
N ARG A 66 17.56 -0.05 -10.43
CA ARG A 66 18.77 -0.34 -11.22
C ARG A 66 18.42 -0.90 -12.61
N VAL A 67 17.47 -1.84 -12.67
CA VAL A 67 16.98 -2.41 -13.94
C VAL A 67 16.37 -1.33 -14.81
N ARG A 68 15.57 -0.42 -14.25
CA ARG A 68 15.01 0.72 -14.99
C ARG A 68 16.10 1.60 -15.60
N SER A 69 17.18 1.85 -14.85
CA SER A 69 18.30 2.64 -15.34
C SER A 69 19.00 1.99 -16.51
N GLN A 70 19.26 0.69 -16.42
CA GLN A 70 19.84 -0.09 -17.53
C GLN A 70 18.94 -0.12 -18.77
N LEU A 71 17.62 -0.06 -18.59
CA LEU A 71 16.64 0.01 -19.68
C LEU A 71 16.43 1.44 -20.24
N GLY A 72 17.13 2.46 -19.73
CA GLY A 72 16.90 3.86 -20.11
C GLY A 72 15.52 4.39 -19.70
N ALA A 73 14.87 3.72 -18.74
CA ALA A 73 13.53 4.03 -18.25
C ALA A 73 13.55 4.69 -16.86
N ASP A 74 14.61 5.44 -16.55
CA ASP A 74 14.77 6.11 -15.27
C ASP A 74 13.64 7.09 -14.98
N GLN A 75 13.21 7.09 -13.71
CA GLN A 75 12.26 8.06 -13.19
C GLN A 75 13.01 9.09 -12.35
N LYS A 76 13.09 10.33 -12.86
CA LYS A 76 13.66 11.46 -12.10
C LYS A 76 12.83 11.82 -10.86
N HIS A 77 11.53 11.55 -10.93
CA HIS A 77 10.59 11.75 -9.83
C HIS A 77 9.56 10.61 -9.81
N LEU A 78 9.09 10.25 -8.62
CA LEU A 78 7.99 9.32 -8.46
C LEU A 78 6.68 10.02 -8.87
N PRO A 79 5.94 9.51 -9.88
CA PRO A 79 4.69 10.11 -10.33
C PRO A 79 3.61 10.13 -9.24
N GLU A 80 2.68 11.08 -9.33
CA GLU A 80 1.57 11.26 -8.37
C GLU A 80 0.74 9.99 -8.22
N ILE A 81 0.52 9.25 -9.32
CA ILE A 81 -0.21 7.97 -9.30
C ILE A 81 0.51 6.89 -8.48
N ALA A 82 1.84 6.88 -8.47
CA ALA A 82 2.63 5.93 -7.69
C ALA A 82 2.68 6.35 -6.22
N ARG A 83 2.81 7.66 -5.94
CA ARG A 83 2.71 8.22 -4.57
C ARG A 83 1.36 7.92 -3.93
N ALA A 84 0.27 8.03 -4.70
CA ALA A 84 -1.07 7.70 -4.22
C ALA A 84 -1.19 6.24 -3.77
N LEU A 85 -0.58 5.30 -4.51
CA LEU A 85 -0.55 3.89 -4.16
C LEU A 85 0.27 3.64 -2.88
N VAL A 86 1.47 4.23 -2.78
CA VAL A 86 2.33 4.11 -1.59
C VAL A 86 1.61 4.65 -0.34
N ASN A 87 1.01 5.84 -0.42
CA ASN A 87 0.32 6.43 0.73
C ASN A 87 -0.95 5.64 1.12
N ALA A 88 -1.64 5.02 0.17
CA ALA A 88 -2.75 4.11 0.48
C ALA A 88 -2.25 2.86 1.22
N ALA A 89 -1.11 2.29 0.79
CA ALA A 89 -0.50 1.16 1.50
C ALA A 89 -0.04 1.53 2.92
N VAL A 90 0.54 2.73 3.11
CA VAL A 90 0.88 3.25 4.45
C VAL A 90 -0.37 3.35 5.33
N ALA A 91 -1.46 3.93 4.83
CA ALA A 91 -2.71 3.99 5.58
C ALA A 91 -3.24 2.60 5.96
N CYS A 92 -3.17 1.63 5.04
CA CYS A 92 -3.54 0.24 5.33
C CYS A 92 -2.64 -0.40 6.39
N ALA A 93 -1.34 -0.10 6.39
CA ALA A 93 -0.39 -0.65 7.35
C ALA A 93 -0.71 -0.25 8.80
N GLU A 94 -1.21 0.97 9.03
CA GLU A 94 -1.66 1.44 10.35
C GLU A 94 -2.83 0.63 10.93
N ALA A 95 -3.56 -0.13 10.10
CA ALA A 95 -4.65 -0.98 10.55
C ALA A 95 -4.23 -2.43 10.85
N ILE A 96 -3.00 -2.84 10.49
CA ILE A 96 -2.51 -4.19 10.75
C ILE A 96 -2.37 -4.39 12.26
N GLY A 97 -2.86 -5.53 12.77
CA GLY A 97 -2.87 -5.85 14.20
C GLY A 97 -4.00 -5.21 14.99
N LEU A 98 -4.86 -4.40 14.37
CA LEU A 98 -6.10 -3.96 15.02
C LEU A 98 -7.15 -5.07 14.98
N PRO A 99 -7.84 -5.35 16.11
CA PRO A 99 -9.00 -6.24 16.11
C PRO A 99 -10.10 -5.72 15.18
N GLU A 100 -10.84 -6.63 14.56
CA GLU A 100 -11.93 -6.28 13.63
C GLU A 100 -12.94 -5.33 14.29
N GLU A 101 -13.28 -5.56 15.56
CA GLU A 101 -14.22 -4.72 16.32
C GLU A 101 -13.69 -3.30 16.52
N ALA A 102 -12.37 -3.15 16.72
CA ALA A 102 -11.72 -1.86 16.85
C ALA A 102 -11.74 -1.08 15.54
N THR A 103 -11.57 -1.76 14.40
CA THR A 103 -11.59 -1.09 13.08
C THR A 103 -12.97 -0.54 12.72
N ALA A 104 -14.04 -1.24 13.13
CA ALA A 104 -15.43 -0.87 12.85
C ALA A 104 -15.99 0.19 13.82
N LYS A 105 -15.41 0.30 15.02
CA LYS A 105 -15.88 1.19 16.08
C LYS A 105 -15.95 2.65 15.61
N GLN A 106 -17.14 3.23 15.71
CA GLN A 106 -17.36 4.65 15.43
C GLN A 106 -16.93 5.52 16.61
N LEU A 107 -16.29 6.63 16.30
CA LEU A 107 -15.89 7.69 17.22
C LEU A 107 -16.60 8.97 16.77
N PRO A 108 -17.84 9.24 17.23
CA PRO A 108 -18.64 10.38 16.74
C PRO A 108 -18.00 11.75 16.95
N GLU A 109 -17.14 11.87 17.96
CA GLU A 109 -16.41 13.10 18.27
C GLU A 109 -15.08 13.22 17.50
N PHE A 110 -14.71 12.21 16.71
CA PHE A 110 -13.49 12.25 15.91
C PHE A 110 -13.65 13.19 14.72
N GLU A 111 -12.94 14.31 14.75
CA GLU A 111 -12.92 15.28 13.66
C GLU A 111 -11.93 14.85 12.58
N ALA A 112 -12.45 14.25 11.50
CA ALA A 112 -11.63 13.86 10.36
C ALA A 112 -11.02 15.09 9.67
N HIS A 113 -9.68 15.20 9.71
CA HIS A 113 -8.95 16.23 8.98
C HIS A 113 -9.00 16.03 7.45
N CYS A 114 -8.94 14.77 6.99
CA CYS A 114 -9.08 14.47 5.57
C CYS A 114 -10.57 14.47 5.22
N GLY A 115 -10.96 15.14 4.12
CA GLY A 115 -12.36 15.35 3.69
C GLY A 115 -13.18 14.08 3.34
N SER A 116 -12.75 12.92 3.83
CA SER A 116 -13.48 11.65 3.81
C SER A 116 -14.65 11.60 4.81
N GLY A 117 -14.62 12.40 5.88
CA GLY A 117 -15.65 12.39 6.93
C GLY A 117 -15.78 11.05 7.67
N GLY A 118 -14.73 10.21 7.64
CA GLY A 118 -14.71 8.92 8.33
C GLY A 118 -14.52 9.07 9.83
N HIS A 119 -15.29 8.33 10.62
CA HIS A 119 -15.27 8.33 12.09
C HIS A 119 -14.77 6.98 12.67
N SER A 120 -14.18 6.13 11.85
CA SER A 120 -13.59 4.85 12.22
C SER A 120 -12.45 4.50 11.27
N VAL A 121 -11.54 3.61 11.68
CA VAL A 121 -10.45 3.14 10.80
C VAL A 121 -11.02 2.55 9.51
N GLN A 122 -12.06 1.72 9.60
CA GLN A 122 -12.72 1.14 8.44
C GLN A 122 -13.31 2.20 7.50
N SER A 123 -13.98 3.23 8.02
CA SER A 123 -14.56 4.28 7.19
C SER A 123 -13.51 5.17 6.54
N LEU A 124 -12.41 5.47 7.25
CA LEU A 124 -11.25 6.20 6.71
C LEU A 124 -10.58 5.42 5.57
N LEU A 125 -10.30 4.13 5.75
CA LEU A 125 -9.67 3.28 4.72
C LEU A 125 -10.57 3.09 3.50
N THR A 126 -11.85 2.76 3.71
CA THR A 126 -12.80 2.59 2.59
C THR A 126 -13.13 3.93 1.90
N GLY A 127 -12.89 5.06 2.57
CA GLY A 127 -13.00 6.40 2.00
C GLY A 127 -11.94 6.69 0.95
N ILE A 128 -10.71 6.17 1.09
CA ILE A 128 -9.60 6.43 0.16
C ILE A 128 -9.98 6.15 -1.31
N PRO A 129 -10.36 4.90 -1.69
CA PRO A 129 -10.70 4.62 -3.08
C PRO A 129 -11.99 5.30 -3.53
N LYS A 130 -12.93 5.59 -2.61
CA LYS A 130 -14.17 6.33 -2.94
C LYS A 130 -13.87 7.76 -3.37
N ILE A 131 -13.03 8.48 -2.62
CA ILE A 131 -12.64 9.85 -2.95
C ILE A 131 -11.78 9.89 -4.21
N GLN A 132 -10.82 8.97 -4.34
CA GLN A 132 -9.93 8.90 -5.51
C GLN A 132 -10.71 8.61 -6.81
N LYS A 133 -11.58 7.60 -6.82
CA LYS A 133 -12.35 7.20 -8.02
C LYS A 133 -13.58 8.08 -8.26
N GLY A 134 -14.14 8.67 -7.21
CA GLY A 134 -15.31 9.52 -7.28
C GLY A 134 -14.92 10.98 -7.57
N TRP A 135 -14.79 11.76 -6.50
CA TRP A 135 -14.59 13.21 -6.59
C TRP A 135 -13.33 13.59 -7.36
N MET A 136 -12.17 13.01 -7.04
CA MET A 136 -10.89 13.39 -7.67
C MET A 136 -10.88 13.08 -9.17
N LEU A 137 -11.21 11.84 -9.56
CA LEU A 137 -11.23 11.45 -10.96
C LEU A 137 -12.25 12.26 -11.77
N THR A 138 -13.42 12.56 -11.18
CA THR A 138 -14.43 13.42 -11.80
C THR A 138 -13.89 14.82 -12.04
N GLY A 139 -13.25 15.42 -11.02
CA GLY A 139 -12.65 16.74 -11.11
C GLY A 139 -11.57 16.83 -12.19
N ILE A 140 -10.63 15.86 -12.18
CA ILE A 140 -9.58 15.76 -13.21
C ILE A 140 -10.20 15.64 -14.61
N THR A 141 -11.19 14.77 -14.77
CA THR A 141 -11.85 14.55 -16.07
C THR A 141 -12.49 15.82 -16.59
N LYS A 142 -13.24 16.54 -15.74
CA LYS A 142 -13.90 17.80 -16.12
C LYS A 142 -12.88 18.88 -16.49
N ALA A 143 -11.87 19.10 -15.65
CA ALA A 143 -10.84 20.10 -15.88
C ALA A 143 -10.07 19.84 -17.19
N LEU A 144 -9.71 18.58 -17.47
CA LEU A 144 -9.07 18.22 -18.74
C LEU A 144 -10.00 18.42 -19.94
N ALA A 145 -11.29 18.09 -19.81
CA ALA A 145 -12.26 18.30 -20.87
C ALA A 145 -12.43 19.79 -21.19
N GLU A 146 -12.46 20.66 -20.19
CA GLU A 146 -12.52 22.12 -20.36
C GLU A 146 -11.26 22.68 -21.00
N HIS A 147 -10.08 22.31 -20.50
CA HIS A 147 -8.80 22.80 -21.03
C HIS A 147 -8.56 22.41 -22.49
N ARG A 148 -9.05 21.24 -22.91
CA ARG A 148 -8.90 20.74 -24.28
C ARG A 148 -9.90 21.32 -25.28
N LYS A 149 -10.87 22.15 -24.84
CA LYS A 149 -11.78 22.82 -25.77
C LYS A 149 -10.97 23.76 -26.68
N PRO A 150 -11.17 23.73 -28.01
CA PRO A 150 -10.48 24.65 -28.91
C PRO A 150 -10.86 26.10 -28.57
N THR A 151 -9.86 26.98 -28.52
CA THR A 151 -10.11 28.42 -28.38
C THR A 151 -10.91 28.90 -29.59
N PRO A 152 -12.04 29.62 -29.40
CA PRO A 152 -12.76 30.18 -30.53
C PRO A 152 -11.83 31.11 -31.33
N PRO A 153 -11.94 31.12 -32.68
CA PRO A 153 -11.17 32.08 -33.48
C PRO A 153 -11.53 33.50 -33.06
N ALA A 154 -10.49 34.34 -32.93
CA ALA A 154 -10.58 35.76 -32.59
C ALA A 154 -11.29 36.57 -33.68
#